data_AF-A0A2S5M8J7-F1
#
_entry.id   AF-A0A2S5M8J7-F1
#
_cell.length_a   1.000
_cell.length_b   1.000
_cell.length_c   1.000
_cell.angle_alpha   90.00
_cell.angle_beta   90.00
_cell.angle_gamma   90.00
#
_symmetry.space_group_name_H-M   'P 1'
#
loop_
_entity.id
_entity.type
_entity.pdbx_description
1 polymer ?
#
loop_
_entity_poly.entity_id
_entity_poly.type
_entity_poly.pdbx_seq_one_letter_code
_entity_poly.pdbx_strand_id
1 'polypeptide(L)' 'MKRSTLKMAVEEAKRFVERAEVLMLNHPMNAYDSLYEKPREQGDVKRASMDLTRKLADLRQGR' A
#
# COMPACT_ATOMS: atom_id res chain seq x y z
N MET A 1 16.23 -13.47 8.13
CA MET A 1 14.78 -13.18 8.10
C MET A 1 14.16 -13.60 9.44
N LYS A 2 13.41 -12.73 10.13
CA LYS A 2 12.75 -13.06 11.41
C LYS A 2 11.24 -13.29 11.20
N ARG A 3 10.61 -14.13 12.03
CA ARG A 3 9.16 -14.37 11.97
C ARG A 3 8.33 -13.11 12.24
N SER A 4 8.79 -12.28 13.18
CA SER A 4 8.15 -11.00 13.51
C SER A 4 8.17 -10.01 12.35
N THR A 5 9.32 -9.87 11.67
CA THR A 5 9.45 -9.00 10.49
C THR A 5 8.60 -9.49 9.32
N LEU A 6 8.46 -10.81 9.16
CA LEU A 6 7.58 -11.39 8.14
C LEU A 6 6.12 -11.07 8.42
N LYS A 7 5.68 -11.23 9.69
CA LYS A 7 4.33 -10.88 10.10
C LYS A 7 4.01 -9.40 9.83
N MET A 8 4.91 -8.49 10.22
CA MET A 8 4.73 -7.05 9.96
C MET A 8 4.67 -6.72 8.46
N ALA A 9 5.51 -7.35 7.63
CA ALA A 9 5.48 -7.15 6.19
C ALA A 9 4.17 -7.63 5.56
N VAL A 10 3.62 -8.76 6.04
CA VAL A 10 2.32 -9.28 5.60
C VAL A 10 1.18 -8.35 6.03
N GLU A 11 1.22 -7.80 7.24
CA GLU A 11 0.22 -6.84 7.72
C GLU A 11 0.20 -5.57 6.85
N GLU A 12 1.36 -4.96 6.57
CA GLU A 12 1.43 -3.78 5.69
C GLU A 12 1.08 -4.12 4.23
N ALA A 13 1.38 -5.34 3.76
CA ALA A 13 0.99 -5.77 2.41
C ALA A 13 -0.54 -5.81 2.27
N LYS A 14 -1.24 -6.38 3.25
CA LYS A 14 -2.71 -6.40 3.28
C LYS A 14 -3.28 -4.99 3.30
N ARG A 15 -2.71 -4.11 4.13
CA ARG A 15 -3.12 -2.70 4.22
C ARG A 15 -2.93 -1.97 2.89
N PHE A 16 -1.82 -2.19 2.19
CA PHE A 16 -1.58 -1.62 0.88
C PHE A 16 -2.62 -2.11 -0.15
N VAL A 17 -2.87 -3.42 -0.20
CA VAL A 17 -3.86 -4.01 -1.12
C VAL A 17 -5.26 -3.44 -0.86
N GLU A 18 -5.70 -3.37 0.41
CA GLU A 18 -6.99 -2.79 0.78
C GLU A 18 -7.13 -1.34 0.27
N ARG A 19 -6.11 -0.49 0.48
CA ARG A 19 -6.15 0.90 0.01
C ARG A 19 -6.13 0.99 -1.51
N ALA A 20 -5.37 0.13 -2.18
CA ALA A 20 -5.30 0.09 -3.64
C ALA A 20 -6.66 -0.34 -4.23
N GLU A 21 -7.30 -1.35 -3.65
CA GLU A 21 -8.63 -1.80 -4.04
C GLU A 21 -9.68 -0.71 -3.86
N VAL A 22 -9.67 -0.01 -2.71
CA VAL A 22 -10.56 1.14 -2.48
C VAL A 22 -10.34 2.23 -3.52
N LEU A 23 -9.09 2.55 -3.85
CA LEU A 23 -8.77 3.54 -4.88
C LEU A 23 -9.28 3.09 -6.27
N MET A 24 -9.08 1.82 -6.64
CA MET A 24 -9.53 1.29 -7.93
C MET A 24 -11.06 1.21 -8.05
N LEU A 25 -11.76 0.80 -6.98
CA LEU A 25 -13.22 0.76 -6.95
C LEU A 25 -13.83 2.16 -7.11
N ASN A 26 -13.20 3.16 -6.50
CA ASN A 26 -13.63 4.55 -6.61
C ASN A 26 -13.20 5.22 -7.93
N HIS A 27 -12.32 4.58 -8.71
CA HIS A 27 -11.84 5.05 -10.01
C HIS A 27 -11.95 3.96 -11.08
N PRO A 28 -13.16 3.67 -11.60
CA PRO A 28 -13.30 2.80 -12.74
C PRO A 28 -12.48 3.34 -13.92
N MET A 29 -11.74 2.44 -14.57
CA MET A 29 -10.68 2.70 -15.57
C MET A 29 -11.09 3.57 -16.78
N ASN A 30 -12.38 3.87 -16.93
CA ASN A 30 -12.96 4.65 -18.02
C ASN A 30 -13.03 6.16 -17.73
N ALA A 31 -12.73 6.59 -16.50
CA ALA A 31 -12.69 8.00 -16.14
C ALA A 31 -11.26 8.52 -16.30
N TYR A 32 -10.93 8.97 -17.52
CA TYR A 32 -9.62 9.51 -17.93
C TYR A 32 -9.10 10.65 -17.03
N ASP A 33 -9.94 11.24 -16.17
CA ASP A 33 -9.60 12.34 -15.26
C ASP A 33 -9.66 12.04 -13.74
N SER A 34 -10.19 10.89 -13.32
CA SER A 34 -10.62 10.78 -11.91
C SER A 34 -9.48 10.52 -10.92
N LEU A 35 -8.35 9.97 -11.37
CA LEU A 35 -7.16 9.77 -10.53
C LEU A 35 -6.48 11.07 -10.08
N TYR A 36 -7.01 12.28 -10.35
CA TYR A 36 -6.54 13.52 -9.72
C TYR A 36 -7.58 14.14 -8.77
N GLU A 37 -8.81 13.63 -8.76
CA GLU A 37 -9.95 14.20 -8.01
C GLU A 37 -10.00 13.77 -6.53
N LYS A 38 -9.15 12.81 -6.14
CA LYS A 38 -9.15 12.18 -4.81
C LYS A 38 -7.73 12.13 -4.22
N PRO A 39 -7.15 13.32 -3.89
CA PRO A 39 -5.76 13.42 -3.42
C PRO A 39 -5.51 12.70 -2.09
N ARG A 40 -6.57 12.51 -1.28
CA ARG A 40 -6.48 11.81 0.00
C ARG A 40 -6.24 10.32 -0.19
N GLU A 41 -7.09 9.65 -0.97
CA GLU A 41 -7.04 8.21 -1.22
C GLU A 41 -5.73 7.82 -1.91
N GLN A 42 -5.28 8.63 -2.87
CA GLN A 42 -3.97 8.45 -3.49
C GLN A 42 -2.82 8.66 -2.53
N GLY A 43 -2.89 9.71 -1.69
CA GLY A 43 -1.91 9.95 -0.63
C GLY A 43 -1.82 8.77 0.33
N ASP A 44 -2.97 8.17 0.67
CA ASP A 44 -3.07 7.00 1.52
C ASP A 44 -2.46 5.75 0.87
N VAL A 45 -2.74 5.47 -0.40
CA VAL A 45 -2.11 4.38 -1.17
C VAL A 45 -0.60 4.60 -1.27
N LYS A 46 -0.16 5.82 -1.59
CA LYS A 46 1.25 6.18 -1.67
C LYS A 46 1.96 5.96 -0.34
N ARG A 47 1.36 6.40 0.77
CA ARG A 47 1.90 6.18 2.13
C ARG A 47 1.98 4.68 2.45
N ALA A 48 0.91 3.92 2.19
CA ALA A 48 0.91 2.48 2.42
C ALA A 48 1.99 1.76 1.59
N SER A 49 2.24 2.18 0.35
CA SER A 49 3.34 1.63 -0.47
C SER A 49 4.73 1.90 0.13
N MET A 50 4.92 3.08 0.72
CA MET A 50 6.17 3.45 1.40
C MET A 50 6.36 2.68 2.71
N ASP A 51 5.29 2.45 3.47
CA ASP A 51 5.35 1.66 4.70
C ASP A 51 5.65 0.18 4.38
N LEU A 52 5.01 -0.39 3.35
CA LEU A 52 5.29 -1.74 2.88
C LEU A 52 6.76 -1.90 2.44
N THR A 53 7.29 -0.96 1.64
CA THR A 53 8.69 -1.04 1.21
C THR A 53 9.68 -0.97 2.36
N ARG A 54 9.40 -0.19 3.41
CA ARG A 54 10.18 -0.19 4.66
C ARG A 54 10.13 -1.55 5.36
N LYS A 55 8.95 -2.15 5.54
CA LYS A 55 8.83 -3.47 6.19
C LYS A 55 9.44 -4.61 5.38
N LEU A 56 9.40 -4.53 4.06
CA LEU A 56 10.12 -5.47 3.19
C LEU A 56 11.64 -5.29 3.31
N ALA A 57 12.13 -4.06 3.50
CA ALA A 57 13.55 -3.82 3.77
C ALA A 57 13.97 -4.41 5.12
N ASP A 58 13.19 -4.18 6.19
CA ASP A 58 13.40 -4.77 7.52
C ASP A 58 13.41 -6.30 7.44
N LEU A 59 12.48 -6.89 6.68
CA LEU A 59 12.41 -8.34 6.44
C LEU A 59 13.68 -8.90 5.80
N ARG A 60 14.16 -8.25 4.73
CA ARG A 60 15.39 -8.63 4.01
C ARG A 60 16.62 -8.51 4.90
N GLN A 61 16.68 -7.44 5.70
CA GLN A 61 17.80 -7.17 6.61
C GLN A 61 17.72 -8.01 7.90
N GLY A 62 16.56 -8.58 8.20
CA GLY A 62 16.34 -9.39 9.39
C GLY A 62 16.44 -8.60 10.71
N ARG A 63 16.21 -7.28 10.69
CA ARG A 63 16.22 -6.45 11.90
C ARG A 63 14.82 -6.22 12.42
#